data_AF-A0A2K5I7A1-F1
#
_entry.id   AF-A0A2K5I7A1-F1
#
_cell.length_a   1.000
_cell.length_b   1.000
_cell.length_c   1.000
_cell.angle_alpha   90.00
_cell.angle_beta   90.00
_cell.angle_gamma   90.00
#
_symmetry.space_group_name_H-M   'P 1'
#
loop_
_entity.id
_entity.type
_entity.pdbx_description
1 polymer ?
#
loop_
_entity_poly.entity_id
_entity_poly.type
_entity_poly.pdbx_seq_one_letter_code
_entity_poly.pdbx_strand_id
1 'polypeptide(L)' 'MIYFHTISGFNVEYAAGPFALFFIAEYINIIIINALTTTIFLGTLYPIHSPELFTTCFVTKTLLLTSSFL' A
#
# COMPACT_ATOMS: atom_id res chain seq x y z
N MET A 1 -23.44 6.18 13.08
CA MET A 1 -24.37 5.79 12.00
C MET A 1 -23.62 5.77 10.67
N ILE A 2 -22.60 4.90 10.57
CA ILE A 2 -21.77 4.70 9.34
C ILE A 2 -21.57 3.18 9.13
N TYR A 3 -21.60 2.40 10.21
CA TYR A 3 -21.47 0.94 10.17
C TYR A 3 -22.69 0.18 9.62
N PHE A 4 -23.88 0.76 9.58
CA PHE A 4 -25.07 0.04 9.09
C PHE A 4 -25.17 -0.02 7.55
N HIS A 5 -24.56 0.93 6.82
CA HIS A 5 -24.61 0.94 5.35
C HIS A 5 -23.52 0.06 4.71
N THR A 6 -22.37 -0.10 5.36
CA THR A 6 -21.26 -0.94 4.83
C THR A 6 -21.41 -2.42 5.19
N ILE A 7 -22.13 -2.77 6.28
CA ILE A 7 -22.14 -4.15 6.80
C ILE A 7 -23.39 -4.93 6.38
N SER A 8 -24.51 -4.26 6.07
CA SER A 8 -25.78 -4.94 5.72
C SER A 8 -26.14 -4.95 4.23
N GLY A 9 -25.56 -4.06 3.40
CA GLY A 9 -26.02 -3.84 2.02
C GLY A 9 -25.17 -4.45 0.90
N PHE A 10 -23.92 -4.84 1.16
CA PHE A 10 -22.97 -5.28 0.11
C PHE A 10 -22.81 -6.80 -0.02
N ASN A 11 -23.46 -7.60 0.83
CA ASN A 11 -23.26 -9.06 0.87
C ASN A 11 -24.39 -9.89 0.23
N VAL A 12 -25.49 -9.28 -0.25
CA VAL A 12 -26.68 -10.03 -0.71
C VAL A 12 -26.97 -9.91 -2.21
N GLU A 13 -26.45 -8.90 -2.91
CA GLU A 13 -26.77 -8.71 -4.34
C GLU A 13 -25.48 -8.41 -5.11
N TYR A 14 -24.81 -9.46 -5.61
CA TYR A 14 -23.79 -9.43 -6.69
C TYR A 14 -22.94 -8.13 -6.81
N ALA A 15 -21.66 -8.08 -6.41
CA ALA A 15 -20.63 -9.09 -6.50
C ALA A 15 -19.50 -8.79 -5.49
N ALA A 16 -19.01 -9.83 -4.81
CA ALA A 16 -17.84 -9.74 -3.94
C ALA A 16 -16.58 -9.23 -4.68
N GLY A 17 -16.54 -9.36 -6.02
CA GLY A 17 -15.42 -8.94 -6.87
C GLY A 17 -15.18 -7.43 -6.90
N PRO A 18 -16.11 -6.59 -7.39
CA PRO A 18 -15.95 -5.13 -7.43
C PRO A 18 -15.69 -4.50 -6.05
N PHE A 19 -16.32 -5.01 -5.00
CA PHE A 19 -16.05 -4.57 -3.62
C PHE A 19 -14.62 -4.90 -3.16
N ALA A 20 -14.12 -6.10 -3.45
CA ALA A 20 -12.74 -6.48 -3.17
C ALA A 20 -11.74 -5.61 -3.97
N LEU A 21 -12.07 -5.24 -5.21
CA LEU A 21 -11.24 -4.35 -6.02
C LEU A 21 -11.12 -2.95 -5.41
N PHE A 22 -12.20 -2.40 -4.84
CA PHE A 22 -12.14 -1.12 -4.13
C PHE A 22 -11.25 -1.20 -2.88
N PHE A 23 -11.38 -2.26 -2.08
CA PHE A 23 -10.51 -2.47 -0.92
C PHE A 23 -9.04 -2.60 -1.32
N ILE A 24 -8.74 -3.42 -2.33
CA ILE A 24 -7.36 -3.59 -2.83
C ILE A 24 -6.82 -2.28 -3.41
N ALA A 25 -7.64 -1.51 -4.13
CA ALA A 25 -7.23 -0.23 -4.69
C ALA A 25 -6.85 0.79 -3.60
N GLU A 26 -7.55 0.81 -2.47
CA GLU A 26 -7.20 1.67 -1.33
C GLU A 26 -5.84 1.29 -0.74
N TYR A 27 -5.59 0.00 -0.51
CA TYR A 27 -4.29 -0.48 -0.03
C TYR A 27 -3.15 -0.19 -1.01
N ILE A 28 -3.38 -0.35 -2.31
CA ILE A 28 -2.39 -0.01 -3.34
C ILE A 28 -2.06 1.48 -3.31
N ASN A 29 -3.04 2.36 -3.15
CA ASN A 29 -2.81 3.80 -3.09
C ASN A 29 -1.92 4.19 -1.89
N ILE A 30 -2.15 3.59 -0.72
CA ILE A 30 -1.30 3.81 0.47
C ILE A 30 0.15 3.39 0.19
N ILE A 31 0.35 2.21 -0.42
CA ILE A 31 1.69 1.72 -0.77
C ILE A 31 2.36 2.63 -1.80
N ILE A 32 1.64 3.09 -2.83
CA ILE A 32 2.19 3.97 -3.88
C ILE A 32 2.64 5.31 -3.30
N ILE A 33 1.83 5.94 -2.45
CA ILE A 33 2.18 7.23 -1.83
C ILE A 33 3.41 7.06 -0.92
N ASN A 34 3.48 5.96 -0.17
CA ASN A 34 4.63 5.66 0.67
C ASN A 34 5.88 5.32 -0.15
N ALA A 35 5.74 4.62 -1.27
CA ALA A 35 6.85 4.38 -2.19
C ALA A 35 7.39 5.69 -2.78
N LEU A 36 6.50 6.58 -3.24
CA LEU A 36 6.90 7.89 -3.78
C LEU A 36 7.57 8.79 -2.74
N THR A 37 7.06 8.81 -1.51
CA THR A 37 7.70 9.58 -0.43
C THR A 37 9.07 9.01 -0.06
N THR A 38 9.24 7.68 -0.06
CA THR A 38 10.58 7.10 0.16
C THR A 38 11.57 7.40 -0.95
N THR A 39 11.16 7.45 -2.22
CA THR A 39 12.07 7.81 -3.33
C THR A 39 12.47 9.29 -3.29
N ILE A 40 11.53 10.18 -2.97
CA ILE A 40 11.78 11.64 -2.95
C ILE A 40 12.55 12.07 -1.70
N PHE A 41 12.21 11.55 -0.51
CA PHE A 41 12.75 12.04 0.76
C PHE A 41 13.77 11.11 1.41
N LEU A 42 13.66 9.79 1.22
CA LEU A 42 14.45 8.78 1.93
C LEU A 42 15.31 7.93 0.97
N GLY A 43 15.74 8.54 -0.14
CA GLY A 43 16.49 7.90 -1.22
C GLY A 43 17.49 6.86 -0.74
N THR A 44 17.50 5.69 -1.38
CA THR A 44 18.45 4.62 -1.10
C THR A 44 19.77 4.89 -1.82
N LEU A 45 20.88 4.65 -1.12
CA LEU A 45 22.20 4.63 -1.73
C LEU A 45 22.21 3.53 -2.80
N TYR A 46 22.60 3.85 -4.03
CA TYR A 46 22.68 2.90 -5.14
C TYR A 46 24.06 2.22 -5.12
N PRO A 47 24.20 0.99 -4.57
CA PRO A 47 25.47 0.30 -4.55
C PRO A 47 25.65 -0.37 -5.91
N ILE A 48 26.60 0.15 -6.71
CA ILE A 48 26.87 -0.33 -8.07
C ILE A 48 27.23 -1.84 -8.09
N HIS A 49 27.84 -2.33 -7.01
CA HIS A 49 28.30 -3.72 -6.90
C HIS A 49 27.22 -4.72 -6.44
N SER A 50 26.10 -4.26 -5.89
CA SER A 50 25.06 -5.13 -5.33
C SER A 50 23.67 -4.48 -5.46
N PRO A 51 23.03 -4.58 -6.65
CA PRO A 51 21.70 -4.01 -6.88
C PRO A 51 20.61 -4.63 -5.98
N GLU A 52 20.83 -5.84 -5.47
CA GLU A 52 19.93 -6.50 -4.51
C GLU A 52 19.88 -5.77 -3.15
N LEU A 53 20.97 -5.12 -2.75
CA LEU A 53 20.97 -4.31 -1.52
C LEU A 53 20.17 -3.02 -1.70
N PHE A 54 20.16 -2.46 -2.92
CA PHE A 54 19.32 -1.31 -3.24
C PHE A 54 17.84 -1.65 -3.09
N THR A 55 17.39 -2.77 -3.68
CA THR A 55 15.98 -3.19 -3.65
C THR A 55 15.55 -3.54 -2.22
N THR A 56 16.37 -4.26 -1.45
CA THR A 56 16.05 -4.61 -0.05
C THR A 56 16.02 -3.39 0.86
N CYS A 57 16.96 -2.44 0.73
CA CYS A 57 16.93 -1.19 1.49
C CYS A 57 15.72 -0.32 1.12
N PHE A 58 15.33 -0.32 -0.16
CA PHE A 58 14.18 0.42 -0.62
C PHE A 58 12.89 -0.17 -0.03
N VAL A 59 12.70 -1.48 -0.17
CA VAL A 59 11.52 -2.20 0.35
C VAL A 59 11.43 -2.12 1.87
N THR A 60 12.54 -2.22 2.60
CA THR A 60 12.50 -2.10 4.07
C THR A 60 12.10 -0.70 4.52
N LYS A 61 12.60 0.36 3.86
CA LYS A 61 12.18 1.74 4.13
C LYS A 61 10.72 1.99 3.79
N THR A 62 10.25 1.47 2.66
CA THR A 62 8.85 1.64 2.25
C THR A 62 7.91 0.93 3.23
N LEU A 63 8.26 -0.29 3.66
CA LEU A 63 7.48 -1.06 4.64
C LEU A 63 7.43 -0.36 6.01
N LEU A 64 8.56 0.14 6.51
CA LEU A 64 8.61 0.90 7.76
C LEU A 64 7.73 2.17 7.70
N LEU A 65 7.72 2.85 6.55
CA LEU A 65 6.85 4.00 6.36
C LEU A 65 5.37 3.57 6.34
N THR A 66 5.04 2.51 5.59
CA THR A 66 3.66 2.02 5.48
C THR A 66 3.07 1.58 6.81
N SER A 67 3.86 0.97 7.71
CA SER A 67 3.38 0.53 9.03
C SER A 67 3.13 1.69 10.00
N SER A 68 3.55 2.92 9.68
CA SER A 68 3.26 4.10 10.50
C SER A 68 1.95 4.80 10.10
N PHE A 69 1.45 4.54 8.88
CA PHE A 69 0.25 5.15 8.32
C PHE A 69 -0.98 4.24 8.34
N LEU A 70 -0.79 2.94 8.57
CA LEU A 70 -1.83 1.90 8.65
C LEU A 70 -2.11 1.55 10.11
#